data_AF-A0A7T7CBS2-F1
#
_entry.id   AF-A0A7T7CBS2-F1
#
_cell.length_a   1.000
_cell.length_b   1.000
_cell.length_c   1.000
_cell.angle_alpha   90.00
_cell.angle_beta   90.00
_cell.angle_gamma   90.00
#
_symmetry.space_group_name_H-M   'P 1'
#
loop_
_entity.id
_entity.type
_entity.pdbx_description
1 polymer ?
#
loop_
_entity_poly.entity_id
_entity_poly.type
_entity_poly.pdbx_seq_one_letter_code
_entity_poly.pdbx_strand_id
1 'polypeptide(L)' 'MQQAQDIALQRIPGQVIHVDMDLEHGVFVYEIFILTPDNRIYEVEVNGNTGNILKIEEEDFD' A
#
# COMPACT_ATOMS: atom_id res chain seq x y z
N MET A 1 -1.73 11.06 -1.31
CA MET A 1 -2.30 9.85 -1.96
C MET A 1 -1.58 9.45 -3.25
N GLN A 2 -1.56 10.25 -4.32
CA GLN A 2 -0.95 9.81 -5.60
C GLN A 2 0.53 9.40 -5.47
N GLN A 3 1.33 10.15 -4.70
CA GLN A 3 2.72 9.79 -4.42
C GLN A 3 2.88 8.44 -3.69
N ALA A 4 1.97 8.09 -2.78
CA ALA A 4 2.04 6.84 -2.04
C ALA A 4 1.74 5.63 -2.95
N GLN A 5 0.75 5.77 -3.85
CA GLN A 5 0.45 4.76 -4.86
C GLN A 5 1.64 4.54 -5.80
N ASP A 6 2.30 5.59 -6.26
CA ASP A 6 3.49 5.47 -7.11
C ASP A 6 4.62 4.73 -6.39
N ILE A 7 4.85 5.03 -5.11
CA ILE A 7 5.87 4.36 -4.28
C ILE A 7 5.52 2.87 -4.09
N ALA A 8 4.26 2.56 -3.81
CA ALA A 8 3.80 1.18 -3.66
C ALA A 8 3.92 0.38 -4.98
N LEU A 9 3.50 0.97 -6.11
CA LEU A 9 3.58 0.35 -7.44
C LEU A 9 5.01 0.16 -7.94
N GLN A 10 5.94 1.02 -7.54
CA GLN A 10 7.38 0.80 -7.80
C GLN A 10 7.91 -0.43 -7.07
N ARG A 11 7.32 -0.78 -5.92
CA ARG A 11 7.78 -1.90 -5.10
C ARG A 11 7.08 -3.21 -5.44
N ILE A 12 5.77 -3.15 -5.69
CA ILE A 12 4.92 -4.26 -6.10
C ILE A 12 4.22 -3.87 -7.41
N PRO A 13 4.73 -4.30 -8.57
CA PRO A 13 4.07 -4.05 -9.85
C PRO A 13 2.74 -4.79 -9.93
N GLY A 14 1.67 -4.08 -10.26
CA GLY A 14 0.34 -4.66 -10.36
C GLY A 14 -0.73 -3.60 -10.58
N GLN A 15 -1.96 -3.96 -10.23
CA GLN A 15 -3.10 -3.07 -10.26
C GLN A 15 -3.47 -2.68 -8.83
N VAL A 16 -3.53 -1.38 -8.54
CA VAL A 16 -4.12 -0.91 -7.28
C VAL A 16 -5.61 -1.23 -7.31
N ILE A 17 -6.07 -2.05 -6.36
CA ILE A 17 -7.46 -2.48 -6.24
C ILE A 17 -8.19 -1.79 -5.08
N HIS A 18 -7.46 -1.35 -4.06
CA HIS A 18 -8.01 -0.61 -2.94
C HIS A 18 -6.95 0.33 -2.35
N VAL A 19 -7.41 1.45 -1.81
CA VAL A 19 -6.56 2.39 -1.07
C VAL A 19 -7.36 2.87 0.12
N ASP A 20 -6.81 2.64 1.30
CA ASP A 20 -7.31 3.21 2.54
C ASP A 20 -6.30 4.21 3.13
N MET A 21 -6.75 4.97 4.11
CA MET A 21 -5.93 5.91 4.85
C MET A 21 -6.36 5.91 6.30
N ASP A 22 -5.43 5.56 7.18
CA ASP A 22 -5.65 5.60 8.61
C ASP A 22 -4.75 6.61 9.32
N LEU A 23 -5.14 6.99 10.55
CA LEU A 23 -4.38 7.91 11.38
C LEU A 23 -3.78 7.18 12.58
N GLU A 24 -2.53 6.75 12.44
CA GLU A 24 -1.80 6.06 13.50
C GLU A 24 -0.90 7.02 14.26
N HIS A 25 -1.10 7.15 15.59
CA HIS A 25 -0.28 8.00 16.45
C HIS A 25 -0.13 9.46 15.96
N GLY A 26 -1.13 9.99 15.26
CA GLY A 26 -1.12 11.34 14.69
C GLY A 26 -0.39 11.45 13.34
N VAL A 27 -0.04 10.33 12.72
CA VAL A 27 0.58 10.26 11.39
C VAL A 27 -0.38 9.55 10.45
N PHE A 28 -0.61 10.13 9.28
CA PHE A 28 -1.36 9.46 8.23
C PHE A 28 -0.55 8.29 7.67
N VAL A 29 -1.17 7.13 7.59
CA VAL A 29 -0.64 5.95 6.92
C VAL A 29 -1.57 5.64 5.76
N TYR A 30 -0.99 5.42 4.58
CA TYR A 30 -1.74 4.97 3.41
C TYR A 30 -1.55 3.47 3.25
N GLU A 31 -2.65 2.73 3.21
CA GLU A 31 -2.68 1.30 2.93
C GLU A 31 -3.07 1.10 1.48
N ILE A 32 -2.19 0.50 0.69
CA ILE A 32 -2.39 0.35 -0.76
C ILE A 32 -2.39 -1.13 -1.09
N PHE A 33 -3.56 -1.63 -1.50
CA PHE A 33 -3.74 -3.01 -1.89
C PHE A 33 -3.51 -3.16 -3.40
N ILE A 34 -2.56 -4.03 -3.77
CA ILE A 34 -2.12 -4.25 -5.14
C ILE A 34 -2.36 -5.70 -5.53
N LEU A 35 -3.16 -5.92 -6.57
CA LEU A 35 -3.32 -7.21 -7.22
C LEU A 35 -2.20 -7.41 -8.24
N THR A 36 -1.39 -8.44 -8.04
CA THR A 36 -0.29 -8.81 -8.94
C THR A 36 -0.78 -9.70 -10.10
N PRO A 37 0.02 -9.82 -11.18
CA PRO A 37 -0.34 -10.68 -12.32
C PRO A 37 -0.48 -12.17 -11.99
N ASP A 38 0.13 -12.64 -10.91
CA ASP A 38 0.00 -14.01 -10.39
C ASP A 38 -1.15 -14.17 -9.39
N ASN A 39 -2.05 -13.19 -9.35
CA ASN A 39 -3.30 -13.22 -8.59
C ASN A 39 -3.11 -13.27 -7.07
N ARG A 40 -2.03 -12.65 -6.58
CA ARG A 40 -1.79 -12.37 -5.17
C ARG A 40 -2.16 -10.93 -4.86
N ILE A 41 -2.52 -10.66 -3.62
CA ILE A 41 -2.81 -9.30 -3.17
C ILE A 41 -1.76 -8.94 -2.14
N TYR A 42 -1.16 -7.77 -2.31
CA TYR A 42 -0.22 -7.22 -1.34
C TYR A 42 -0.78 -5.93 -0.77
N GLU A 43 -0.72 -5.81 0.55
CA GLU A 43 -0.87 -4.55 1.25
C GLU A 43 0.49 -3.87 1.34
N VAL A 44 0.55 -2.59 0.95
CA VAL A 44 1.71 -1.73 1.14
C VAL A 44 1.32 -0.53 1.99
N GLU A 45 1.85 -0.47 3.20
CA GLU A 45 1.69 0.67 4.09
C GLU A 45 2.76 1.73 3.81
N VAL A 46 2.35 2.97 3.57
CA VAL A 46 3.23 4.09 3.28
C VAL A 46 2.95 5.24 4.24
N ASN A 47 3.99 5.74 4.91
CA ASN A 47 3.92 6.93 5.74
C ASN A 47 3.50 8.15 4.90
N GLY A 48 2.37 8.75 5.21
CA GLY A 48 1.78 9.83 4.44
C GLY A 48 2.54 11.16 4.52
N ASN A 49 3.40 11.35 5.52
CA ASN A 49 4.21 12.56 5.67
C ASN A 49 5.57 12.43 4.95
N THR A 50 6.18 11.24 4.98
CA THR A 50 7.55 11.04 4.47
C THR A 50 7.62 10.24 3.17
N GLY A 51 6.59 9.47 2.84
CA GLY A 51 6.61 8.50 1.74
C GLY A 51 7.38 7.21 2.05
N ASN A 52 7.82 7.00 3.29
CA ASN A 52 8.53 5.78 3.65
C ASN A 52 7.56 4.59 3.63
N ILE A 53 7.99 3.47 3.04
CA ILE A 53 7.28 2.19 3.19
C ILE A 53 7.48 1.72 4.64
N LEU A 54 6.38 1.48 5.33
CA LEU A 54 6.34 0.98 6.70
C LEU A 54 6.25 -0.54 6.72
N LYS A 55 5.44 -1.10 5.82
CA LYS A 55 5.16 -2.54 5.76
C LYS A 55 4.80 -2.97 4.34
N ILE A 56 5.08 -4.24 4.05
CA ILE A 56 4.61 -4.95 2.85
C ILE A 56 4.20 -6.34 3.31
N GLU A 57 2.95 -6.71 3.12
CA GLU A 57 2.42 -8.02 3.49
C GLU A 57 1.59 -8.60 2.34
N GLU A 58 1.64 -9.92 2.16
CA GLU A 58 0.74 -10.64 1.24
C GLU A 58 -0.56 -10.87 1.99
N GLU A 59 -1.67 -10.40 1.44
CA GLU A 59 -3.00 -10.51 2.00
C GLU A 59 -3.68 -11.77 1.46
N ASP A 60 -4.00 -12.68 2.37
CA ASP A 60 -4.82 -13.86 2.09
C ASP A 60 -6.29 -13.51 2.38
N PHE A 61 -7.15 -13.58 1.36
CA PHE A 61 -8.60 -13.50 1.56
C PHE A 61 -9.09 -14.87 2.06
N ASP A 62 -9.10 -15.06 3.38
CA ASP A 62 -9.78 -16.19 4.04
C ASP A 62 -11.32 -16.09 3.93
#